data_AF-A0A4Z0GT95-F1
#
_entry.id   AF-A0A4Z0GT95-F1
#
_cell.length_a   1.000
_cell.length_b   1.000
_cell.length_c   1.000
_cell.angle_alpha   90.00
_cell.angle_beta   90.00
_cell.angle_gamma   90.00
#
_symmetry.space_group_name_H-M   'P 1'
#
loop_
_entity.id
_entity.type
_entity.pdbx_description
1 polymer ?
#
loop_
_entity_poly.entity_id
_entity_poly.type
_entity_poly.pdbx_seq_one_letter_code
_entity_poly.pdbx_strand_id
1 'polypeptide(L)'
;MDDQVRDLTISGSGTAPGGDYRNVIINGSGNVQGDLQCQRLEINGSGKILGNSKVVELIVSGSGVVEGNVTARKITINGNSRIEGNVTAEDLQINGTAKITGTVHGETIKSYGILTANGEIEAEELIAEGRILVDGLCSADRIDLKINGNLSRIREIGCSTLEVRRRPFAGFLSFLIRGIRKTGLTVDSIEGDEIYLEDTVARVVRGNSLVIGEGCDIEKAAYKNDYRQADNAKVKSAVRE
;
A
#
# COMPACT_ATOMS: atom_id res chain seq x y z
N MET A 1 -37.87 3.91 20.56
CA MET A 1 -36.87 4.28 21.56
C MET A 1 -35.58 4.40 20.79
N ASP A 2 -35.04 5.61 20.68
CA ASP A 2 -33.73 5.86 20.08
C ASP A 2 -32.70 5.13 20.96
N ASP A 3 -32.16 4.01 20.49
CA ASP A 3 -31.00 3.41 21.13
C ASP A 3 -29.85 4.41 20.98
N GLN A 4 -29.57 5.16 22.04
CA GLN A 4 -28.44 6.08 22.10
C GLN A 4 -27.17 5.24 21.94
N VAL A 5 -26.66 5.18 20.71
CA VAL A 5 -25.39 4.55 20.38
C VAL A 5 -24.32 5.20 21.25
N ARG A 6 -23.69 4.39 22.13
CA ARG A 6 -22.78 4.85 23.17
C ARG A 6 -21.38 5.10 22.62
N ASP A 7 -20.62 5.96 23.30
CA ASP A 7 -19.18 6.10 23.06
C ASP A 7 -18.40 5.14 23.96
N LEU A 8 -17.22 4.71 23.49
CA LEU A 8 -16.26 3.91 24.24
C LEU A 8 -14.91 4.66 24.29
N THR A 9 -14.34 4.82 25.49
CA THR A 9 -13.00 5.38 25.66
C THR A 9 -12.17 4.51 26.60
N ILE A 10 -10.96 4.13 26.16
CA ILE A 10 -9.98 3.38 26.95
C ILE A 10 -8.72 4.24 27.10
N SER A 11 -8.57 4.92 28.25
CA SER A 11 -7.45 5.83 28.51
C SER A 11 -6.24 5.19 29.22
N GLY A 12 -6.44 4.05 29.88
CA GLY A 12 -5.39 3.25 30.52
C GLY A 12 -5.29 1.87 29.88
N SER A 13 -5.10 0.83 30.70
CA SER A 13 -5.27 -0.55 30.24
C SER A 13 -6.73 -0.98 30.42
N GLY A 14 -7.34 -1.56 29.38
CA GLY A 14 -8.74 -1.96 29.47
C GLY A 14 -9.17 -2.92 28.37
N THR A 15 -10.29 -3.59 28.63
CA THR A 15 -10.97 -4.46 27.67
C THR A 15 -12.43 -4.08 27.63
N ALA A 16 -13.01 -4.03 26.43
CA ALA A 16 -14.42 -3.80 26.20
C ALA A 16 -14.99 -4.90 25.29
N PRO A 17 -16.30 -5.21 25.39
CA PRO A 17 -16.95 -6.05 24.41
C PRO A 17 -17.05 -5.31 23.06
N GLY A 18 -17.08 -6.07 21.97
CA GLY A 18 -17.51 -5.59 20.66
C GLY A 18 -18.98 -5.16 20.66
N GLY A 19 -19.46 -4.71 19.50
CA GLY A 19 -20.81 -4.19 19.30
C GLY A 19 -20.85 -2.84 18.59
N ASP A 20 -22.00 -2.18 18.69
CA ASP A 20 -22.27 -0.90 18.05
C ASP A 20 -21.93 0.28 18.98
N TYR A 21 -21.02 1.13 18.53
CA TYR A 21 -20.62 2.37 19.21
C TYR A 21 -20.69 3.55 18.26
N ARG A 22 -20.75 4.76 18.80
CA ARG A 22 -20.67 5.97 17.97
C ARG A 22 -19.20 6.29 17.74
N ASN A 23 -18.47 6.57 18.81
CA ASN A 23 -17.03 6.76 18.79
C ASN A 23 -16.33 5.73 19.70
N VAL A 24 -15.22 5.18 19.23
CA VAL A 24 -14.31 4.34 20.01
C VAL A 24 -12.93 4.99 20.02
N ILE A 25 -12.42 5.35 21.19
CA ILE A 25 -11.10 5.98 21.36
C ILE A 25 -10.24 5.14 22.31
N ILE A 26 -9.08 4.70 21.84
CA ILE A 26 -8.09 3.93 22.62
C ILE A 26 -6.83 4.78 22.78
N ASN A 27 -6.69 5.46 23.92
CA ASN A 27 -5.50 6.26 24.24
C ASN A 27 -4.41 5.46 24.97
N GLY A 28 -4.80 4.42 25.72
CA GLY A 28 -3.87 3.54 26.44
C GLY A 28 -3.67 2.20 25.74
N SER A 29 -3.75 1.10 26.49
CA SER A 29 -3.70 -0.27 25.96
C SER A 29 -5.10 -0.89 26.01
N GLY A 30 -5.78 -0.97 24.86
CA GLY A 30 -7.18 -1.36 24.77
C GLY A 30 -7.40 -2.62 23.94
N ASN A 31 -8.25 -3.51 24.43
CA ASN A 31 -8.76 -4.64 23.65
C ASN A 31 -10.28 -4.50 23.46
N VAL A 32 -10.77 -4.73 22.24
CA VAL A 32 -12.19 -4.90 21.95
C VAL A 32 -12.44 -6.36 21.57
N GLN A 33 -13.29 -7.04 22.33
CA GLN A 33 -13.57 -8.46 22.17
C GLN A 33 -14.74 -8.70 21.22
N GLY A 34 -14.45 -9.12 19.99
CA GLY A 34 -15.42 -9.39 18.95
C GLY A 34 -15.55 -8.27 17.93
N ASP A 35 -16.57 -8.37 17.08
CA ASP A 35 -16.81 -7.44 15.99
C ASP A 35 -17.15 -6.03 16.51
N LEU A 36 -16.66 -5.01 15.80
CA LEU A 36 -16.87 -3.62 16.12
C LEU A 36 -17.53 -2.89 14.95
N GLN A 37 -18.64 -2.19 15.23
CA GLN A 37 -19.24 -1.26 14.30
C GLN A 37 -19.30 0.14 14.93
N CYS A 38 -18.73 1.15 14.26
CA CYS A 38 -18.81 2.52 14.76
C CYS A 38 -18.67 3.61 13.69
N GLN A 39 -18.99 4.86 14.04
CA GLN A 39 -18.72 5.98 13.14
C GLN A 39 -17.22 6.31 13.11
N ARG A 40 -16.58 6.34 14.28
CA ARG A 40 -15.16 6.68 14.37
C ARG A 40 -14.42 5.76 15.33
N LEU A 41 -13.33 5.15 14.86
CA LEU A 41 -12.37 4.41 15.67
C LEU A 41 -11.02 5.13 15.65
N GLU A 42 -10.52 5.53 16.81
CA GLU A 42 -9.22 6.17 16.98
C GLU A 42 -8.34 5.36 17.94
N ILE A 43 -7.19 4.91 17.45
CA ILE A 43 -6.19 4.17 18.23
C ILE A 43 -4.93 5.03 18.37
N ASN A 44 -4.83 5.74 19.49
CA ASN A 44 -3.70 6.60 19.82
C ASN A 44 -2.59 5.87 20.58
N GLY A 45 -2.97 4.93 21.44
CA GLY A 45 -2.04 4.06 22.17
C GLY A 45 -1.83 2.73 21.46
N SER A 46 -2.02 1.62 22.16
CA SER A 46 -2.03 0.26 21.60
C SER A 46 -3.44 -0.30 21.62
N GLY A 47 -4.05 -0.52 20.45
CA GLY A 47 -5.39 -1.06 20.32
C GLY A 47 -5.39 -2.41 19.62
N LYS A 48 -6.19 -3.35 20.14
CA LYS A 48 -6.45 -4.64 19.49
C LYS A 48 -7.95 -4.90 19.38
N ILE A 49 -8.41 -5.22 18.17
CA ILE A 49 -9.79 -5.65 17.91
C ILE A 49 -9.76 -7.14 17.53
N LEU A 50 -10.40 -7.98 18.35
CA LEU A 50 -10.44 -9.43 18.19
C LEU A 50 -11.65 -9.86 17.33
N GLY A 51 -11.83 -9.20 16.20
CA GLY A 51 -12.96 -9.39 15.30
C GLY A 51 -12.87 -8.49 14.07
N ASN A 52 -13.95 -8.45 13.30
CA ASN A 52 -14.09 -7.55 12.16
C ASN A 52 -14.36 -6.12 12.64
N SER A 53 -13.95 -5.13 11.86
CA SER A 53 -14.23 -3.71 12.11
C SER A 53 -14.96 -3.10 10.92
N LYS A 54 -16.20 -2.66 11.13
CA LYS A 54 -16.97 -1.87 10.15
C LYS A 54 -17.11 -0.44 10.65
N VAL A 55 -16.33 0.48 10.10
CA VAL A 55 -16.19 1.83 10.66
C VAL A 55 -16.30 2.90 9.59
N VAL A 56 -16.87 4.08 9.87
CA VAL A 56 -16.85 5.14 8.85
C VAL A 56 -15.43 5.72 8.73
N GLU A 57 -14.80 6.04 9.85
CA GLU A 57 -13.43 6.57 9.89
C GLU A 57 -12.56 5.78 10.89
N LEU A 58 -11.42 5.25 10.41
CA LEU A 58 -10.39 4.61 11.22
C LEU A 58 -9.12 5.47 11.24
N ILE A 59 -8.65 5.85 12.41
CA ILE A 59 -7.38 6.55 12.60
C ILE A 59 -6.50 5.73 13.56
N VAL A 60 -5.29 5.37 13.11
CA VAL A 60 -4.30 4.67 13.93
C VAL A 60 -3.05 5.55 14.05
N SER A 61 -2.91 6.24 15.18
CA SER A 61 -1.75 7.07 15.50
C SER A 61 -0.67 6.30 16.24
N GLY A 62 -1.06 5.33 17.08
CA GLY A 62 -0.15 4.46 17.83
C GLY A 62 0.08 3.11 17.14
N SER A 63 -0.30 2.03 17.81
CA SER A 63 -0.24 0.67 17.28
C SER A 63 -1.62 0.03 17.26
N GLY A 64 -2.10 -0.37 16.08
CA GLY A 64 -3.39 -1.03 15.89
C GLY A 64 -3.22 -2.47 15.42
N VAL A 65 -3.99 -3.39 15.99
CA VAL A 65 -4.14 -4.76 15.49
C VAL A 65 -5.63 -5.06 15.29
N VAL A 66 -5.99 -5.54 14.10
CA VAL A 66 -7.33 -6.08 13.83
C VAL A 66 -7.17 -7.53 13.37
N GLU A 67 -7.74 -8.48 14.11
CA GLU A 67 -7.65 -9.91 13.78
C GLU A 67 -8.61 -10.33 12.66
N GLY A 68 -9.65 -9.54 12.38
CA GLY A 68 -10.58 -9.76 11.28
C GLY A 68 -10.37 -8.82 10.10
N ASN A 69 -11.44 -8.68 9.30
CA ASN A 69 -11.49 -7.75 8.18
C ASN A 69 -11.76 -6.32 8.66
N VAL A 70 -11.31 -5.33 7.89
CA VAL A 70 -11.65 -3.92 8.08
C VAL A 70 -12.43 -3.43 6.87
N THR A 71 -13.65 -2.98 7.07
CA THR A 71 -14.42 -2.24 6.08
C THR A 71 -14.59 -0.82 6.59
N ALA A 72 -14.12 0.17 5.82
CA ALA A 72 -14.29 1.55 6.20
C ALA A 72 -14.58 2.49 5.04
N ARG A 73 -15.02 3.72 5.32
CA ARG A 73 -15.00 4.76 4.30
C ARG A 73 -13.59 5.32 4.17
N LYS A 74 -13.02 5.74 5.29
CA LYS A 74 -11.67 6.32 5.36
C LYS A 74 -10.82 5.62 6.40
N ILE A 75 -9.58 5.31 6.02
CA ILE A 75 -8.55 4.77 6.92
C ILE A 75 -7.33 5.67 6.86
N THR A 76 -6.79 6.06 8.01
CA THR A 76 -5.53 6.79 8.14
C THR A 76 -4.63 6.13 9.16
N ILE A 77 -3.49 5.60 8.71
CA ILE A 77 -2.50 4.91 9.56
C ILE A 77 -1.25 5.79 9.64
N ASN A 78 -1.10 6.52 10.75
CA ASN A 78 0.09 7.33 11.04
C ASN A 78 1.17 6.53 11.77
N GLY A 79 0.75 5.59 12.63
CA GLY A 79 1.63 4.72 13.39
C GLY A 79 1.84 3.37 12.72
N ASN A 80 1.65 2.29 13.48
CA ASN A 80 1.81 0.92 13.00
C ASN A 80 0.44 0.22 13.02
N SER A 81 0.11 -0.49 11.95
CA SER A 81 -1.11 -1.28 11.87
C SER A 81 -0.83 -2.68 11.33
N ARG A 82 -1.41 -3.68 11.98
CA ARG A 82 -1.48 -5.06 11.47
C ARG A 82 -2.94 -5.48 11.34
N ILE A 83 -3.33 -5.88 10.14
CA ILE A 83 -4.67 -6.37 9.85
C ILE A 83 -4.51 -7.79 9.31
N GLU A 84 -5.11 -8.75 9.98
CA GLU A 84 -4.99 -10.17 9.61
C GLU A 84 -5.95 -10.57 8.48
N GLY A 85 -7.07 -9.85 8.34
CA GLY A 85 -8.02 -10.05 7.24
C GLY A 85 -7.77 -9.14 6.04
N ASN A 86 -8.84 -8.97 5.26
CA ASN A 86 -8.90 -8.06 4.12
C ASN A 86 -9.21 -6.62 4.59
N VAL A 87 -8.83 -5.66 3.76
CA VAL A 87 -9.19 -4.25 3.93
C VAL A 87 -10.02 -3.81 2.73
N THR A 88 -11.17 -3.19 3.00
CA THR A 88 -11.99 -2.50 2.01
C THR A 88 -12.21 -1.07 2.46
N ALA A 89 -11.74 -0.07 1.70
CA ALA A 89 -11.96 1.33 2.03
C ALA A 89 -12.07 2.24 0.80
N GLU A 90 -12.93 3.26 0.79
CA GLU A 90 -12.92 4.27 -0.28
C GLU A 90 -11.56 4.98 -0.31
N ASP A 91 -11.12 5.51 0.84
CA ASP A 91 -9.83 6.18 1.01
C ASP A 91 -8.93 5.43 2.03
N LEU A 92 -7.77 4.94 1.58
CA LEU A 92 -6.75 4.37 2.46
C LEU A 92 -5.46 5.21 2.40
N GLN A 93 -5.13 5.88 3.51
CA GLN A 93 -3.88 6.62 3.67
C GLN A 93 -2.97 5.98 4.71
N ILE A 94 -1.71 5.69 4.34
CA ILE A 94 -0.70 5.09 5.21
C ILE A 94 0.52 6.01 5.24
N ASN A 95 0.73 6.70 6.36
CA ASN A 95 1.91 7.53 6.59
C ASN A 95 3.00 6.76 7.36
N GLY A 96 2.60 5.80 8.20
CA GLY A 96 3.49 4.95 8.97
C GLY A 96 3.72 3.58 8.32
N THR A 97 3.42 2.51 9.05
CA THR A 97 3.55 1.13 8.56
C THR A 97 2.21 0.41 8.62
N ALA A 98 1.81 -0.22 7.52
CA ALA A 98 0.64 -1.10 7.46
C ALA A 98 1.04 -2.47 6.92
N LYS A 99 0.73 -3.52 7.68
CA LYS A 99 0.83 -4.91 7.23
C LYS A 99 -0.56 -5.53 7.18
N ILE A 100 -0.97 -5.93 5.99
CA ILE A 100 -2.27 -6.51 5.70
C ILE A 100 -2.01 -7.93 5.19
N THR A 101 -2.47 -8.93 5.94
CA THR A 101 -2.27 -10.34 5.57
C THR A 101 -3.21 -10.74 4.41
N GLY A 102 -4.36 -10.09 4.26
CA GLY A 102 -5.32 -10.32 3.16
C GLY A 102 -5.12 -9.40 1.94
N THR A 103 -6.22 -9.22 1.19
CA THR A 103 -6.31 -8.30 0.06
C THR A 103 -6.66 -6.88 0.52
N VAL A 104 -6.31 -5.90 -0.32
CA VAL A 104 -6.67 -4.49 -0.13
C VAL A 104 -7.50 -4.04 -1.32
N HIS A 105 -8.71 -3.57 -1.07
CA HIS A 105 -9.58 -2.97 -2.08
C HIS A 105 -9.90 -1.53 -1.67
N GLY A 106 -9.80 -0.59 -2.60
CA GLY A 106 -10.26 0.76 -2.35
C GLY A 106 -10.26 1.69 -3.55
N GLU A 107 -10.97 2.80 -3.51
CA GLU A 107 -10.99 3.74 -4.65
C GLU A 107 -9.62 4.43 -4.77
N THR A 108 -9.15 5.02 -3.66
CA THR A 108 -7.85 5.70 -3.58
C THR A 108 -6.98 5.12 -2.46
N ILE A 109 -5.80 4.62 -2.82
CA ILE A 109 -4.79 4.12 -1.89
C ILE A 109 -3.53 5.00 -1.96
N LYS A 110 -3.16 5.62 -0.84
CA LYS A 110 -1.99 6.49 -0.71
C LYS A 110 -1.07 5.99 0.40
N SER A 111 0.12 5.53 0.05
CA SER A 111 1.13 5.09 1.02
C SER A 111 2.37 5.97 0.95
N TYR A 112 2.64 6.75 2.01
CA TYR A 112 3.84 7.57 2.17
C TYR A 112 4.89 6.94 3.11
N GLY A 113 4.63 5.71 3.56
CA GLY A 113 5.50 4.94 4.45
C GLY A 113 5.77 3.53 3.93
N ILE A 114 5.39 2.52 4.71
CA ILE A 114 5.56 1.10 4.35
C ILE A 114 4.19 0.43 4.26
N LEU A 115 3.86 -0.07 3.07
CA LEU A 115 2.70 -0.91 2.84
C LEU A 115 3.14 -2.34 2.50
N THR A 116 2.64 -3.31 3.24
CA THR A 116 2.78 -4.74 2.93
C THR A 116 1.39 -5.35 2.81
N ALA A 117 1.08 -5.93 1.64
CA ALA A 117 -0.10 -6.74 1.38
C ALA A 117 0.35 -8.15 0.98
N ASN A 118 -0.05 -9.16 1.74
CA ASN A 118 0.24 -10.55 1.41
C ASN A 118 -0.75 -11.14 0.38
N GLY A 119 -1.84 -10.42 0.09
CA GLY A 119 -2.73 -10.68 -1.03
C GLY A 119 -2.54 -9.71 -2.19
N GLU A 120 -3.65 -9.40 -2.85
CA GLU A 120 -3.74 -8.47 -3.97
C GLU A 120 -4.07 -7.04 -3.50
N ILE A 121 -3.78 -6.06 -4.35
CA ILE A 121 -4.27 -4.69 -4.21
C ILE A 121 -5.11 -4.36 -5.45
N GLU A 122 -6.34 -3.92 -5.24
CA GLU A 122 -7.24 -3.42 -6.28
C GLU A 122 -7.66 -1.98 -5.95
N ALA A 123 -7.46 -1.05 -6.88
CA ALA A 123 -7.90 0.33 -6.72
C ALA A 123 -8.22 1.06 -8.02
N GLU A 124 -8.76 2.28 -7.94
CA GLU A 124 -8.77 3.19 -9.10
C GLU A 124 -7.44 3.95 -9.18
N GLU A 125 -6.97 4.47 -8.04
CA GLU A 125 -5.67 5.14 -7.93
C GLU A 125 -4.82 4.55 -6.79
N LEU A 126 -3.59 4.17 -7.11
CA LEU A 126 -2.55 3.83 -6.15
C LEU A 126 -1.36 4.79 -6.25
N ILE A 127 -1.07 5.51 -5.17
CA ILE A 127 0.14 6.31 -5.03
C ILE A 127 0.97 5.76 -3.89
N ALA A 128 2.21 5.38 -4.15
CA ALA A 128 3.13 4.93 -3.11
C ALA A 128 4.47 5.69 -3.16
N GLU A 129 4.74 6.50 -2.14
CA GLU A 129 6.05 7.09 -1.88
C GLU A 129 6.70 6.38 -0.68
N GLY A 130 7.57 5.42 -0.93
CA GLY A 130 8.14 4.60 0.14
C GLY A 130 8.36 3.16 -0.29
N ARG A 131 8.14 2.23 0.65
CA ARG A 131 8.27 0.80 0.38
C ARG A 131 6.90 0.18 0.21
N ILE A 132 6.72 -0.54 -0.90
CA ILE A 132 5.55 -1.34 -1.17
C ILE A 132 5.95 -2.80 -1.40
N LEU A 133 5.27 -3.70 -0.70
CA LEU A 133 5.41 -5.14 -0.83
C LEU A 133 4.03 -5.73 -1.10
N VAL A 134 3.84 -6.32 -2.27
CA VAL A 134 2.59 -6.98 -2.65
C VAL A 134 2.95 -8.37 -3.14
N ASP A 135 2.47 -9.38 -2.43
CA ASP A 135 2.70 -10.74 -2.84
C ASP A 135 1.84 -11.09 -4.05
N GLY A 136 0.64 -10.52 -4.23
CA GLY A 136 -0.25 -10.78 -5.38
C GLY A 136 -0.15 -9.79 -6.55
N LEU A 137 -1.24 -9.72 -7.32
CA LEU A 137 -1.49 -8.69 -8.34
C LEU A 137 -1.76 -7.34 -7.67
N CYS A 138 -1.18 -6.29 -8.24
CA CYS A 138 -1.54 -4.90 -7.97
C CYS A 138 -2.22 -4.33 -9.21
N SER A 139 -3.53 -4.11 -9.12
CA SER A 139 -4.37 -3.63 -10.21
C SER A 139 -4.94 -2.25 -9.90
N ALA A 140 -4.70 -1.27 -10.77
CA ALA A 140 -5.42 0.01 -10.71
C ALA A 140 -5.39 0.77 -12.04
N ASP A 141 -6.34 1.67 -12.27
CA ASP A 141 -6.32 2.53 -13.47
C ASP A 141 -5.03 3.35 -13.53
N ARG A 142 -4.66 3.98 -12.41
CA ARG A 142 -3.41 4.74 -12.26
C ARG A 142 -2.56 4.24 -11.09
N ILE A 143 -1.29 3.95 -11.37
CA ILE A 143 -0.29 3.58 -10.37
C ILE A 143 0.92 4.54 -10.46
N ASP A 144 1.23 5.24 -9.37
CA ASP A 144 2.39 6.15 -9.22
C ASP A 144 3.26 5.68 -8.06
N LEU A 145 4.44 5.14 -8.37
CA LEU A 145 5.39 4.61 -7.40
C LEU A 145 6.65 5.47 -7.37
N LYS A 146 6.90 6.13 -6.25
CA LYS A 146 8.15 6.86 -5.98
C LYS A 146 8.98 6.05 -5.00
N ILE A 147 9.87 5.24 -5.56
CA ILE A 147 10.67 4.32 -4.77
C ILE A 147 11.83 5.07 -4.11
N ASN A 148 12.02 4.86 -2.80
CA ASN A 148 13.12 5.42 -2.02
C ASN A 148 13.88 4.31 -1.28
N GLY A 149 15.22 4.46 -1.18
CA GLY A 149 16.14 3.86 -0.18
C GLY A 149 16.15 2.33 0.10
N ASN A 150 15.14 1.59 -0.32
CA ASN A 150 14.80 0.21 -0.01
C ASN A 150 14.24 -0.47 -1.26
N LEU A 151 14.26 -1.80 -1.27
CA LEU A 151 13.68 -2.59 -2.34
C LEU A 151 12.17 -2.77 -2.12
N SER A 152 11.39 -2.37 -3.11
CA SER A 152 9.97 -2.68 -3.25
C SER A 152 9.80 -3.91 -4.14
N ARG A 153 8.74 -4.68 -3.89
CA ARG A 153 8.42 -5.88 -4.66
C ARG A 153 6.92 -5.98 -4.86
N ILE A 154 6.50 -6.19 -6.09
CA ILE A 154 5.11 -6.50 -6.45
C ILE A 154 5.19 -7.70 -7.38
N ARG A 155 4.40 -8.76 -7.19
CA ARG A 155 4.49 -9.93 -8.08
C ARG A 155 4.06 -9.57 -9.49
N GLU A 156 2.88 -9.00 -9.65
CA GLU A 156 2.30 -8.62 -10.94
C GLU A 156 1.66 -7.25 -10.85
N ILE A 157 1.74 -6.47 -11.93
CA ILE A 157 1.08 -5.15 -12.03
C ILE A 157 0.18 -5.16 -13.26
N GLY A 158 -1.08 -4.77 -13.08
CA GLY A 158 -2.05 -4.50 -14.15
C GLY A 158 -2.58 -3.06 -14.03
N CYS A 159 -2.54 -2.29 -15.10
CA CYS A 159 -3.00 -0.89 -15.02
C CYS A 159 -3.29 -0.26 -16.38
N SER A 160 -3.93 0.90 -16.42
CA SER A 160 -3.92 1.73 -17.62
C SER A 160 -2.65 2.57 -17.69
N THR A 161 -2.30 3.26 -16.59
CA THR A 161 -1.09 4.08 -16.50
C THR A 161 -0.22 3.67 -15.32
N LEU A 162 1.05 3.36 -15.59
CA LEU A 162 2.07 3.13 -14.57
C LEU A 162 3.21 4.13 -14.71
N GLU A 163 3.54 4.77 -13.59
CA GLU A 163 4.73 5.59 -13.46
C GLU A 163 5.55 5.14 -12.25
N VAL A 164 6.73 4.58 -12.50
CA VAL A 164 7.71 4.25 -11.47
C VAL A 164 8.87 5.21 -11.58
N ARG A 165 9.03 6.07 -10.57
CA ARG A 165 10.15 7.02 -10.49
C ARG A 165 11.05 6.71 -9.32
N ARG A 166 12.34 6.92 -9.50
CA ARG A 166 13.27 7.01 -8.38
C ARG A 166 13.15 8.36 -7.71
N ARG A 167 13.10 8.37 -6.38
CA ARG A 167 13.48 9.58 -5.63
C ARG A 167 15.00 9.62 -5.43
N PRO A 168 15.70 10.67 -5.94
CA PRO A 168 17.09 10.91 -5.58
C PRO A 168 17.19 11.08 -4.06
N PHE A 169 18.12 10.37 -3.43
CA PHE A 169 18.44 10.62 -2.03
C PHE A 169 19.14 11.97 -1.94
N ALA A 170 18.62 12.91 -1.15
CA ALA A 170 19.28 14.20 -0.94
C ALA A 170 20.59 14.00 -0.17
N GLY A 171 21.72 14.47 -0.72
CA GLY A 171 23.00 14.59 -0.04
C GLY A 171 24.19 13.88 -0.69
N PHE A 172 25.39 14.37 -0.35
CA PHE A 172 26.70 13.85 -0.78
C PHE A 172 26.93 12.38 -0.44
N LEU A 173 26.15 11.82 0.50
CA LEU A 173 26.29 10.44 0.96
C LEU A 173 25.69 9.42 -0.03
N SER A 174 24.78 9.84 -0.91
CA SER A 174 24.10 8.95 -1.88
C SER A 174 25.07 8.17 -2.77
N PHE A 175 26.23 8.74 -3.09
CA PHE A 175 27.27 8.08 -3.90
C PHE A 175 28.00 6.97 -3.12
N LEU A 176 28.18 7.12 -1.81
CA LEU A 176 28.96 6.20 -0.98
C LEU A 176 28.23 4.88 -0.69
N ILE A 177 26.89 4.90 -0.64
CA ILE A 177 26.07 3.72 -0.29
C ILE A 177 25.42 3.03 -1.50
N ARG A 178 25.61 3.55 -2.73
CA ARG A 178 25.06 2.98 -3.98
C ARG A 178 25.46 1.50 -4.21
N GLY A 179 26.60 1.06 -3.68
CA GLY A 179 27.07 -0.33 -3.83
C GLY A 179 26.60 -1.32 -2.77
N ILE A 180 25.95 -0.87 -1.68
CA ILE A 180 25.71 -1.70 -0.48
C ILE A 180 24.22 -2.07 -0.33
N ARG A 181 23.28 -1.25 -0.82
CA ARG A 181 21.83 -1.51 -0.69
C ARG A 181 21.16 -1.68 -2.04
N LYS A 182 20.46 -2.80 -2.22
CA LYS A 182 19.52 -2.99 -3.34
C LYS A 182 18.33 -2.05 -3.15
N THR A 183 18.08 -1.22 -4.15
CA THR A 183 16.94 -0.29 -4.24
C THR A 183 16.19 -0.53 -5.53
N GLY A 184 14.97 -0.02 -5.63
CA GLY A 184 14.17 -0.09 -6.86
C GLY A 184 12.94 -0.98 -6.69
N LEU A 185 12.30 -1.27 -7.82
CA LEU A 185 11.15 -2.15 -7.91
C LEU A 185 11.59 -3.50 -8.51
N THR A 186 11.14 -4.61 -7.94
CA THR A 186 11.22 -5.93 -8.57
C THR A 186 9.82 -6.45 -8.84
N VAL A 187 9.57 -6.89 -10.08
CA VAL A 187 8.26 -7.37 -10.53
C VAL A 187 8.38 -8.48 -11.55
N ASP A 188 7.49 -9.48 -11.49
CA ASP A 188 7.57 -10.63 -12.40
C ASP A 188 6.92 -10.28 -13.76
N SER A 189 5.78 -9.59 -13.75
CA SER A 189 5.16 -9.06 -14.98
C SER A 189 4.42 -7.75 -14.76
N ILE A 190 4.51 -6.86 -15.75
CA ILE A 190 3.75 -5.61 -15.85
C ILE A 190 2.93 -5.66 -17.13
N GLU A 191 1.63 -5.36 -17.03
CA GLU A 191 0.74 -5.13 -18.15
C GLU A 191 0.00 -3.80 -18.00
N GLY A 192 0.00 -2.97 -19.05
CA GLY A 192 -0.79 -1.75 -19.08
C GLY A 192 -0.68 -0.94 -20.36
N ASP A 193 -1.37 0.20 -20.46
CA ASP A 193 -1.41 0.97 -21.70
C ASP A 193 -0.20 1.90 -21.84
N GLU A 194 0.04 2.74 -20.84
CA GLU A 194 1.13 3.71 -20.78
C GLU A 194 2.03 3.41 -19.59
N ILE A 195 3.28 3.03 -19.85
CA ILE A 195 4.21 2.58 -18.80
C ILE A 195 5.52 3.38 -18.87
N TYR A 196 5.85 4.02 -17.76
CA TYR A 196 7.15 4.65 -17.50
C TYR A 196 7.83 3.98 -16.31
N LEU A 197 9.08 3.52 -16.49
CA LEU A 197 9.84 2.83 -15.45
C LEU A 197 11.21 3.44 -15.22
N GLU A 198 11.61 3.58 -13.97
CA GLU A 198 12.99 3.79 -13.52
C GLU A 198 13.35 2.77 -12.44
N ASP A 199 14.63 2.39 -12.34
CA ASP A 199 15.18 1.48 -11.33
C ASP A 199 14.29 0.24 -11.07
N THR A 200 13.82 -0.37 -12.16
CA THR A 200 12.91 -1.51 -12.14
C THR A 200 13.55 -2.74 -12.76
N VAL A 201 13.53 -3.85 -12.03
CA VAL A 201 13.90 -5.18 -12.53
C VAL A 201 12.62 -5.94 -12.84
N ALA A 202 12.43 -6.33 -14.10
CA ALA A 202 11.24 -7.06 -14.51
C ALA A 202 11.51 -8.19 -15.52
N ARG A 203 10.80 -9.31 -15.39
CA ARG A 203 10.88 -10.40 -16.37
C ARG A 203 10.09 -10.06 -17.65
N VAL A 204 8.87 -9.54 -17.52
CA VAL A 204 8.08 -9.10 -18.69
C VAL A 204 7.43 -7.75 -18.43
N VAL A 205 7.53 -6.85 -19.40
CA VAL A 205 6.75 -5.61 -19.45
C VAL A 205 6.00 -5.58 -20.77
N ARG A 206 4.68 -5.44 -20.70
CA ARG A 206 3.78 -5.43 -21.85
C ARG A 206 2.94 -4.17 -21.84
N GLY A 207 2.91 -3.42 -22.94
CA GLY A 207 1.97 -2.31 -23.04
C GLY A 207 1.80 -1.70 -24.42
N ASN A 208 1.00 -0.65 -24.53
CA ASN A 208 0.83 0.04 -25.80
C ASN A 208 2.03 0.97 -26.05
N SER A 209 2.38 1.80 -25.06
CA SER A 209 3.51 2.73 -25.11
C SER A 209 4.42 2.54 -23.90
N LEU A 210 5.70 2.26 -24.15
CA LEU A 210 6.69 1.96 -23.11
C LEU A 210 7.84 2.99 -23.11
N VAL A 211 8.17 3.49 -21.92
CA VAL A 211 9.39 4.26 -21.66
C VAL A 211 10.19 3.56 -20.57
N ILE A 212 11.30 2.94 -20.97
CA ILE A 212 12.23 2.26 -20.06
C ILE A 212 13.36 3.23 -19.72
N GLY A 213 13.26 3.87 -18.57
CA GLY A 213 14.19 4.86 -18.05
C GLY A 213 15.43 4.25 -17.37
N GLU A 214 16.19 5.10 -16.70
CA GLU A 214 17.49 4.72 -16.13
C GLU A 214 17.38 3.64 -15.05
N GLY A 215 18.41 2.79 -14.96
CA GLY A 215 18.51 1.78 -13.90
C GLY A 215 17.59 0.56 -14.09
N CYS A 216 16.82 0.49 -15.16
CA CYS A 216 15.99 -0.66 -15.48
C CYS A 216 16.82 -1.88 -15.98
N ASP A 217 16.36 -3.08 -15.62
CA ASP A 217 16.83 -4.37 -16.12
C ASP A 217 15.63 -5.25 -16.48
N ILE A 218 15.30 -5.32 -17.76
CA ILE A 218 14.07 -5.93 -18.27
C ILE A 218 14.40 -7.12 -19.19
N GLU A 219 13.89 -8.32 -18.90
CA GLU A 219 14.17 -9.49 -19.76
C GLU A 219 13.41 -9.43 -21.09
N LYS A 220 12.13 -9.04 -21.08
CA LYS A 220 11.31 -8.84 -22.29
C LYS A 220 10.42 -7.61 -22.17
N ALA A 221 10.53 -6.69 -23.13
CA ALA A 221 9.60 -5.59 -23.36
C ALA A 221 8.76 -5.87 -24.63
N ALA A 222 7.43 -5.93 -24.49
CA ALA A 222 6.50 -6.10 -25.60
C ALA A 222 5.64 -4.83 -25.75
N TYR A 223 5.67 -4.18 -26.91
CA TYR A 223 4.99 -2.90 -27.14
C TYR A 223 4.19 -2.88 -28.45
N LYS A 224 3.13 -2.06 -28.54
CA LYS A 224 2.33 -1.92 -29.77
C LYS A 224 2.66 -0.66 -30.58
N ASN A 225 2.75 0.47 -29.88
CA ASN A 225 2.85 1.82 -30.45
C ASN A 225 4.26 2.39 -30.31
N ASP A 226 4.56 2.99 -29.16
CA ASP A 226 5.82 3.70 -28.91
C ASP A 226 6.73 2.91 -27.96
N TYR A 227 8.03 2.93 -28.23
CA TYR A 227 9.05 2.39 -27.36
C TYR A 227 10.23 3.36 -27.26
N ARG A 228 10.60 3.72 -26.04
CA ARG A 228 11.80 4.51 -25.74
C ARG A 228 12.59 3.84 -24.62
N GLN A 229 13.91 3.86 -24.75
CA GLN A 229 14.83 3.27 -23.79
C GLN A 229 15.96 4.26 -23.53
N ALA A 230 16.32 4.47 -22.27
CA ALA A 230 17.52 5.25 -21.90
C ALA A 230 18.80 4.46 -22.21
N ASP A 231 19.89 5.17 -22.53
CA ASP A 231 21.18 4.56 -22.94
C ASP A 231 21.75 3.59 -21.89
N ASN A 232 21.48 3.83 -20.61
CA ASN A 232 21.95 3.01 -19.49
C ASN A 232 20.93 1.97 -18.99
N ALA A 233 19.75 1.90 -19.60
CA ALA A 233 18.75 0.88 -19.31
C ALA A 233 19.11 -0.43 -20.01
N LYS A 234 18.90 -1.57 -19.34
CA LYS A 234 19.13 -2.90 -19.90
C LYS A 234 17.80 -3.52 -20.29
N VAL A 235 17.64 -3.82 -21.58
CA VAL A 235 16.49 -4.59 -22.09
C VAL A 235 17.04 -5.72 -22.94
N LYS A 236 16.81 -6.96 -22.54
CA LYS A 236 17.38 -8.14 -23.23
C LYS A 236 16.66 -8.44 -24.54
N SER A 237 15.35 -8.21 -24.61
CA SER A 237 14.56 -8.36 -25.83
C SER A 237 13.44 -7.32 -25.86
N ALA A 238 13.37 -6.54 -26.94
CA ALA A 238 12.29 -5.60 -27.19
C ALA A 238 11.57 -6.02 -28.48
N VAL A 239 10.27 -6.29 -28.40
CA VAL A 239 9.47 -6.84 -29.51
C VAL A 239 8.23 -6.00 -29.69
N ARG A 240 7.91 -5.68 -30.94
CA ARG A 240 6.63 -5.08 -31.30
C ARG A 240 5.59 -6.18 -31.51
N GLU A 241 4.47 -6.12 -30.79
CA GLU A 241 3.34 -7.07 -30.87
C GLU A 241 2.06 -6.38 -31.38
#